data_AF-A0A257STZ0-F1
#
_entry.id   AF-A0A257STZ0-F1
#
_cell.length_a   1.000
_cell.length_b   1.000
_cell.length_c   1.000
_cell.angle_alpha   90.00
_cell.angle_beta   90.00
_cell.angle_gamma   90.00
#
_symmetry.space_group_name_H-M   'P 1'
#
loop_
_entity.id
_entity.type
_entity.pdbx_description
1 polymer ?
#
loop_
_entity_poly.entity_id
_entity_poly.type
_entity_poly.pdbx_seq_one_letter_code
_entity_poly.pdbx_strand_id
1 'polypeptide(L)'
;VPEREILWADSAQRLVLRAAWQQSLLPHWWAAADAQALQIVADTLALLADAESLPPALLATALQVQEASLVKPAAVLPAALRSEAANPMPLDMEADTFAKAIEDGDLETLAPLLFSMAEDENARRIVLTRLAQRLADDNHAEGLRTILYGQWHDAAANLPARPFSLGALALLQSHWQLPAGVAVVVPEGRASREQATDKPLLHALRERDLPAFMGRIRALGDQPLDAIRQLFLTVTLMIIEGGGGTDPLPLIRLYVWLGTLLALPHRSLRQARKVLFSAAATTFGFAGWQRQEDWPDFSTLAAYRERAATEPVPAPWSWQSALYAAAADAGPQWWLQVAERGVAQGCPAGFWSLWRTAQRAGSLTGGPLAWIHPLVVTRLYLD
;
A
#
# COMPACT_ATOMS: atom_id res chain seq x y z
N VAL A 1 -24.62 20.20 -1.93
CA VAL A 1 -24.62 18.78 -1.49
C VAL A 1 -25.22 17.87 -2.57
N PRO A 2 -26.40 18.14 -3.18
CA PRO A 2 -26.97 17.29 -4.23
C PRO A 2 -26.13 17.26 -5.53
N GLU A 3 -25.55 18.40 -5.92
CA GLU A 3 -24.75 18.51 -7.15
C GLU A 3 -23.46 17.68 -7.11
N ARG A 4 -22.82 17.54 -5.93
CA ARG A 4 -21.61 16.71 -5.78
C ARG A 4 -21.93 15.22 -5.89
N GLU A 5 -23.09 14.79 -5.41
CA GLU A 5 -23.54 13.40 -5.54
C GLU A 5 -23.80 13.03 -6.99
N ILE A 6 -24.39 13.93 -7.77
CA ILE A 6 -24.66 13.73 -9.20
C ILE A 6 -23.33 13.60 -9.99
N LEU A 7 -22.32 14.41 -9.69
CA LEU A 7 -21.03 14.37 -10.39
C LEU A 7 -20.24 13.09 -10.11
N TRP A 8 -20.32 12.55 -8.90
CA TRP A 8 -19.71 11.25 -8.59
C TRP A 8 -20.60 10.07 -8.99
N ALA A 9 -21.88 10.27 -9.33
CA ALA A 9 -22.73 9.19 -9.83
C ALA A 9 -22.44 8.87 -11.31
N ASP A 10 -22.05 9.86 -12.12
CA ASP A 10 -21.71 9.70 -13.55
C ASP A 10 -20.25 9.27 -13.75
N SER A 11 -20.02 8.12 -14.39
CA SER A 11 -18.68 7.58 -14.67
C SER A 11 -17.77 8.52 -15.47
N ALA A 12 -18.31 9.29 -16.41
CA ALA A 12 -17.51 10.24 -17.20
C ALA A 12 -17.06 11.42 -16.33
N GLN A 13 -17.96 11.94 -15.50
CA GLN A 13 -17.65 13.02 -14.55
C GLN A 13 -16.70 12.57 -13.44
N ARG A 14 -16.81 11.31 -12.97
CA ARG A 14 -15.86 10.71 -12.02
C ARG A 14 -14.43 10.75 -12.52
N LEU A 15 -14.20 10.39 -13.79
CA LEU A 15 -12.85 10.41 -14.36
C LEU A 15 -12.28 11.84 -14.40
N VAL A 16 -13.11 12.82 -14.78
CA VAL A 16 -12.74 14.24 -14.78
C VAL A 16 -12.40 14.71 -13.37
N LEU A 17 -13.21 14.34 -12.38
CA LEU A 17 -12.97 14.68 -10.97
C LEU A 17 -11.69 14.04 -10.44
N ARG A 18 -11.45 12.75 -10.71
CA ARG A 18 -10.20 12.06 -10.34
C ARG A 18 -8.98 12.73 -10.98
N ALA A 19 -9.07 13.10 -12.25
CA ALA A 19 -8.01 13.83 -12.94
C ALA A 19 -7.74 15.21 -12.31
N ALA A 20 -8.80 15.95 -11.97
CA ALA A 20 -8.68 17.24 -11.30
C ALA A 20 -8.07 17.11 -9.90
N TRP A 21 -8.49 16.11 -9.12
CA TRP A 21 -7.90 15.80 -7.81
C TRP A 21 -6.44 15.39 -7.89
N GLN A 22 -6.05 14.58 -8.87
CA GLN A 22 -4.65 14.23 -9.07
C GLN A 22 -3.80 15.47 -9.37
N GLN A 23 -4.33 16.41 -10.14
CA GLN A 23 -3.66 17.67 -10.44
C GLN A 23 -3.62 18.61 -9.23
N SER A 24 -4.69 18.69 -8.43
CA SER A 24 -4.70 19.52 -7.22
C SER A 24 -3.79 18.97 -6.13
N LEU A 25 -3.61 17.65 -6.06
CA LEU A 25 -2.69 16.99 -5.13
C LEU A 25 -1.21 17.27 -5.45
N LEU A 26 -0.89 17.52 -6.73
CA LEU A 26 0.50 17.63 -7.21
C LEU A 26 1.36 18.63 -6.42
N PRO A 27 0.95 19.88 -6.14
CA PRO A 27 1.76 20.82 -5.35
C PRO A 27 2.06 20.32 -3.93
N HIS A 28 1.10 19.64 -3.31
CA HIS A 28 1.25 19.09 -1.96
C HIS A 28 2.20 17.90 -1.96
N TRP A 29 2.06 17.00 -2.92
CA TRP A 29 2.95 15.86 -3.10
C TRP A 29 4.38 16.30 -3.42
N TRP A 30 4.55 17.26 -4.33
CA TRP A 30 5.86 17.78 -4.70
C TRP A 30 6.60 18.45 -3.53
N ALA A 31 5.84 19.02 -2.58
CA ALA A 31 6.38 19.64 -1.37
C ALA A 31 6.61 18.63 -0.22
N ALA A 32 6.14 17.39 -0.34
CA ALA A 32 6.24 16.38 0.71
C ALA A 32 7.67 15.82 0.80
N ALA A 33 8.45 16.33 1.77
CA ALA A 33 9.87 16.01 1.93
C ALA A 33 10.16 14.87 2.92
N ASP A 34 9.16 14.37 3.65
CA ASP A 34 9.32 13.35 4.68
C ASP A 34 8.30 12.21 4.56
N ALA A 35 8.55 11.13 5.31
CA ALA A 35 7.72 9.94 5.28
C ALA A 35 6.29 10.17 5.79
N GLN A 36 6.08 11.12 6.71
CA GLN A 36 4.77 11.41 7.27
C GLN A 36 3.90 12.14 6.25
N ALA A 37 4.43 13.19 5.62
CA ALA A 37 3.75 13.92 4.55
C ALA A 37 3.42 13.01 3.37
N LEU A 38 4.35 12.15 2.98
CA LEU A 38 4.14 11.18 1.91
C LEU A 38 3.15 10.07 2.28
N GLN A 39 3.00 9.73 3.56
CA GLN A 39 1.94 8.82 4.00
C GLN A 39 0.55 9.41 3.73
N ILE A 40 0.35 10.70 3.98
CA ILE A 40 -0.92 11.40 3.72
C ILE A 40 -1.23 11.43 2.22
N VAL A 41 -0.20 11.61 1.39
CA VAL A 41 -0.32 11.47 -0.08
C VAL A 41 -0.74 10.05 -0.45
N ALA A 42 -0.11 9.02 0.11
CA ALA A 42 -0.45 7.62 -0.15
C ALA A 42 -1.92 7.31 0.23
N ASP A 43 -2.39 7.82 1.37
CA ASP A 43 -3.78 7.67 1.81
C ASP A 43 -4.77 8.40 0.88
N THR A 44 -4.40 9.59 0.40
CA THR A 44 -5.21 10.33 -0.57
C THR A 44 -5.31 9.55 -1.88
N LEU A 45 -4.20 8.96 -2.37
CA LEU A 45 -4.20 8.11 -3.55
C LEU A 45 -5.02 6.83 -3.35
N ALA A 46 -4.93 6.19 -2.16
CA ALA A 46 -5.74 5.02 -1.81
C ALA A 46 -7.24 5.34 -1.86
N LEU A 47 -7.63 6.49 -1.30
CA LEU A 47 -9.01 6.99 -1.34
C LEU A 47 -9.48 7.25 -2.78
N LEU A 48 -8.65 7.86 -3.63
CA LEU A 48 -8.97 8.10 -5.04
C LEU A 48 -9.06 6.80 -5.86
N ALA A 49 -8.26 5.79 -5.51
CA ALA A 49 -8.25 4.50 -6.19
C ALA A 49 -9.53 3.68 -5.90
N ASP A 50 -10.11 3.83 -4.71
CA ASP A 50 -11.36 3.16 -4.30
C ASP A 50 -12.58 4.09 -4.27
N ALA A 51 -12.50 5.26 -4.92
CA ALA A 51 -13.56 6.26 -4.97
C ALA A 51 -14.93 5.68 -5.40
N GLU A 52 -14.94 4.68 -6.28
CA GLU A 52 -16.17 4.03 -6.78
C GLU A 52 -16.84 3.12 -5.76
N SER A 53 -16.13 2.69 -4.72
CA SER A 53 -16.66 1.84 -3.66
C SER A 53 -17.35 2.62 -2.53
N LEU A 54 -17.21 3.96 -2.54
CA LEU A 54 -17.71 4.83 -1.47
C LEU A 54 -18.92 5.66 -1.93
N PRO A 55 -19.91 5.90 -1.06
CA PRO A 55 -20.95 6.89 -1.30
C PRO A 55 -20.34 8.28 -1.58
N PRO A 56 -20.84 9.03 -2.56
CA PRO A 56 -20.29 10.35 -2.91
C PRO A 56 -20.17 11.34 -1.75
N ALA A 57 -21.15 11.38 -0.85
CA ALA A 57 -21.13 12.27 0.31
C ALA A 57 -20.01 11.90 1.30
N LEU A 58 -19.76 10.59 1.49
CA LEU A 58 -18.68 10.09 2.33
C LEU A 58 -17.32 10.39 1.68
N LEU A 59 -17.16 10.11 0.39
CA LEU A 59 -15.94 10.40 -0.36
C LEU A 59 -15.59 11.90 -0.34
N ALA A 60 -16.57 12.78 -0.54
CA ALA A 60 -16.37 14.22 -0.50
C ALA A 60 -15.89 14.69 0.88
N THR A 61 -16.50 14.17 1.95
CA THR A 61 -16.09 14.47 3.33
C THR A 61 -14.68 13.95 3.61
N ALA A 62 -14.39 12.71 3.20
CA ALA A 62 -13.07 12.09 3.36
C ALA A 62 -11.97 12.88 2.66
N LEU A 63 -12.20 13.30 1.40
CA LEU A 63 -11.25 14.11 0.64
C LEU A 63 -11.04 15.49 1.28
N GLN A 64 -12.10 16.13 1.77
CA GLN A 64 -11.98 17.42 2.47
C GLN A 64 -11.16 17.31 3.77
N VAL A 65 -11.36 16.23 4.54
CA VAL A 65 -10.56 15.96 5.74
C VAL A 65 -9.10 15.71 5.37
N GLN A 66 -8.84 14.89 4.35
CA GLN A 66 -7.48 14.62 3.87
C GLN A 66 -6.77 15.88 3.35
N GLU A 67 -7.48 16.73 2.60
CA GLU A 67 -6.94 17.99 2.07
C GLU A 67 -6.45 18.91 3.20
N ALA A 68 -7.15 18.95 4.33
CA ALA A 68 -6.73 19.73 5.49
C ALA A 68 -5.44 19.21 6.16
N SER A 69 -5.11 17.94 5.96
CA SER A 69 -3.90 17.30 6.46
C SER A 69 -2.70 17.39 5.51
N LEU A 70 -2.92 17.79 4.25
CA LEU A 70 -1.85 17.93 3.26
C LEU A 70 -0.90 19.08 3.61
N VAL A 71 0.39 18.86 3.34
CA VAL A 71 1.43 19.89 3.50
C VAL A 71 1.08 21.10 2.64
N LYS A 72 1.10 22.30 3.22
CA LYS A 72 0.89 23.52 2.44
C LYS A 72 2.06 23.73 1.47
N PRO A 73 1.81 23.89 0.16
CA PRO A 73 2.88 24.05 -0.80
C PRO A 73 3.59 25.39 -0.55
N ALA A 74 4.88 25.33 -0.22
CA ALA A 74 5.71 26.51 -0.01
C ALA A 74 6.45 26.95 -1.29
N ALA A 75 6.56 26.07 -2.29
CA ALA A 75 7.35 26.26 -3.50
C ALA A 75 6.47 26.25 -4.76
N VAL A 76 6.92 27.00 -5.77
CA VAL A 76 6.35 26.95 -7.12
C VAL A 76 6.81 25.66 -7.79
N LEU A 77 5.87 24.94 -8.42
CA LEU A 77 6.18 23.76 -9.22
C LEU A 77 7.21 24.08 -10.33
N PRO A 78 8.16 23.17 -10.62
CA PRO A 78 9.13 23.36 -11.69
C PRO A 78 8.50 23.67 -13.05
N ALA A 79 9.18 24.50 -13.86
CA ALA A 79 8.71 24.88 -15.19
C ALA A 79 8.55 23.67 -16.13
N ALA A 80 9.43 22.66 -16.01
CA ALA A 80 9.36 21.39 -16.75
C ALA A 80 7.99 20.70 -16.66
N LEU A 81 7.25 20.84 -15.56
CA LEU A 81 5.91 20.24 -15.40
C LEU A 81 4.84 20.91 -16.27
N ARG A 82 5.19 22.05 -16.90
CA ARG A 82 4.34 22.79 -17.83
C ARG A 82 4.72 22.54 -19.29
N SER A 83 5.79 21.80 -19.56
CA SER A 83 6.27 21.50 -20.90
C SER A 83 5.19 20.82 -21.75
N GLU A 84 5.30 21.03 -23.06
CA GLU A 84 4.54 20.27 -24.06
C GLU A 84 5.11 18.86 -24.20
N ALA A 85 4.33 17.93 -24.75
CA ALA A 85 4.82 16.60 -25.06
C ALA A 85 5.94 16.68 -26.10
N ALA A 86 6.97 15.87 -25.92
CA ALA A 86 7.98 15.68 -26.95
C ALA A 86 7.36 15.06 -28.20
N ASN A 87 8.00 15.24 -29.36
CA ASN A 87 7.61 14.48 -30.55
C ASN A 87 7.88 12.98 -30.29
N PRO A 88 6.91 12.09 -30.58
CA PRO A 88 7.09 10.65 -30.38
C PRO A 88 8.30 10.12 -31.14
N MET A 89 9.07 9.25 -30.48
CA MET A 89 10.21 8.54 -31.05
C MET A 89 9.92 7.03 -31.09
N PRO A 90 10.73 6.22 -31.79
CA PRO A 90 10.67 4.77 -31.66
C PRO A 90 10.72 4.33 -30.18
N LEU A 91 9.87 3.37 -29.80
CA LEU A 91 9.65 2.98 -28.40
C LEU A 91 10.91 2.52 -27.67
N ASP A 92 11.87 1.92 -28.37
CA ASP A 92 13.18 1.53 -27.86
C ASP A 92 14.02 2.76 -27.48
N MET A 93 14.06 3.77 -28.35
CA MET A 93 14.72 5.04 -28.06
C MET A 93 14.05 5.78 -26.91
N GLU A 94 12.71 5.81 -26.85
CA GLU A 94 11.98 6.41 -25.73
C GLU A 94 12.27 5.68 -24.42
N ALA A 95 12.29 4.34 -24.43
CA ALA A 95 12.58 3.54 -23.25
C ALA A 95 14.00 3.75 -22.72
N ASP A 96 15.01 3.85 -23.60
CA ASP A 96 16.40 4.10 -23.22
C ASP A 96 16.59 5.53 -22.71
N THR A 97 16.00 6.51 -23.39
CA THR A 97 16.03 7.92 -22.97
C THR A 97 15.35 8.08 -21.61
N PHE A 98 14.21 7.44 -21.42
CA PHE A 98 13.46 7.45 -20.16
C PHE A 98 14.27 6.83 -19.02
N ALA A 99 14.88 5.68 -19.25
CA ALA A 99 15.71 5.01 -18.25
C ALA A 99 16.90 5.88 -17.82
N LYS A 100 17.59 6.50 -18.80
CA LYS A 100 18.72 7.40 -18.54
C LYS A 100 18.29 8.65 -17.77
N ALA A 101 17.20 9.31 -18.19
CA ALA A 101 16.71 10.50 -17.52
C ALA A 101 16.28 10.24 -16.06
N ILE A 102 15.75 9.04 -15.76
CA ILE A 102 15.46 8.62 -14.38
C ILE A 102 16.75 8.51 -13.55
N GLU A 103 17.80 7.91 -14.11
CA GLU A 103 19.08 7.71 -13.43
C GLU A 103 19.80 9.05 -13.18
N ASP A 104 19.76 9.95 -14.15
CA ASP A 104 20.41 11.25 -14.10
C ASP A 104 19.63 12.30 -13.27
N GLY A 105 18.37 12.01 -12.91
CA GLY A 105 17.51 12.99 -12.25
C GLY A 105 17.11 14.16 -13.17
N ASP A 106 17.12 13.95 -14.48
CA ASP A 106 16.91 14.99 -15.50
C ASP A 106 15.42 15.24 -15.75
N LEU A 107 14.83 16.10 -14.92
CA LEU A 107 13.42 16.46 -15.02
C LEU A 107 13.06 17.14 -16.36
N GLU A 108 13.98 17.90 -16.95
CA GLU A 108 13.72 18.68 -18.17
C GLU A 108 13.56 17.76 -19.39
N THR A 109 14.34 16.66 -19.45
CA THR A 109 14.15 15.62 -20.47
C THR A 109 12.97 14.71 -20.12
N LEU A 110 12.81 14.36 -18.84
CA LEU A 110 11.83 13.37 -18.39
C LEU A 110 10.38 13.83 -18.57
N ALA A 111 10.07 15.10 -18.24
CA ALA A 111 8.70 15.61 -18.29
C ALA A 111 8.07 15.59 -19.69
N PRO A 112 8.65 16.22 -20.74
CA PRO A 112 8.09 16.18 -22.09
C PRO A 112 8.04 14.76 -22.67
N LEU A 113 9.03 13.91 -22.34
CA LEU A 113 9.04 12.50 -22.76
C LEU A 113 7.89 11.71 -22.12
N LEU A 114 7.67 11.86 -20.81
CA LEU A 114 6.56 11.20 -20.13
C LEU A 114 5.19 11.68 -20.61
N PHE A 115 5.04 12.95 -21.01
CA PHE A 115 3.80 13.42 -21.61
C PHE A 115 3.54 12.75 -22.96
N SER A 116 4.56 12.56 -23.79
CA SER A 116 4.47 11.80 -25.06
C SER A 116 4.12 10.33 -24.80
N MET A 117 4.92 9.64 -23.97
CA MET A 117 4.76 8.20 -23.69
C MET A 117 3.42 7.85 -23.03
N ALA A 118 2.76 8.79 -22.36
CA ALA A 118 1.49 8.53 -21.70
C ALA A 118 0.28 8.53 -22.64
N GLU A 119 0.43 9.04 -23.87
CA GLU A 119 -0.62 9.00 -24.90
C GLU A 119 -0.72 7.64 -25.60
N ASP A 120 0.37 6.88 -25.64
CA ASP A 120 0.42 5.51 -26.20
C ASP A 120 0.33 4.44 -25.11
N GLU A 121 -0.51 3.43 -25.31
CA GLU A 121 -0.75 2.38 -24.30
C GLU A 121 0.50 1.50 -24.07
N ASN A 122 1.28 1.21 -25.10
CA ASN A 122 2.48 0.38 -24.99
C ASN A 122 3.61 1.15 -24.29
N ALA A 123 3.83 2.41 -24.65
CA ALA A 123 4.75 3.31 -23.98
C ALA A 123 4.37 3.51 -22.50
N ARG A 124 3.08 3.71 -22.20
CA ARG A 124 2.57 3.78 -20.83
C ARG A 124 2.88 2.50 -20.03
N ARG A 125 2.75 1.33 -20.64
CA ARG A 125 3.12 0.05 -20.01
C ARG A 125 4.62 -0.05 -19.72
N ILE A 126 5.47 0.51 -20.59
CA ILE A 126 6.92 0.62 -20.35
C ILE A 126 7.16 1.51 -19.13
N VAL A 127 6.54 2.70 -19.07
CA VAL A 127 6.64 3.62 -17.93
C VAL A 127 6.26 2.92 -16.63
N LEU A 128 5.09 2.28 -16.57
CA LEU A 128 4.63 1.55 -15.39
C LEU A 128 5.62 0.46 -14.96
N THR A 129 6.14 -0.31 -15.92
CA THR A 129 7.12 -1.38 -15.66
C THR A 129 8.41 -0.83 -15.06
N ARG A 130 8.93 0.26 -15.62
CA ARG A 130 10.18 0.88 -15.18
C ARG A 130 10.03 1.51 -13.80
N LEU A 131 8.91 2.19 -13.54
CA LEU A 131 8.58 2.71 -12.21
C LEU A 131 8.50 1.57 -11.19
N ALA A 132 7.82 0.46 -11.49
CA ALA A 132 7.79 -0.70 -10.60
C ALA A 132 9.21 -1.20 -10.27
N GLN A 133 10.09 -1.33 -11.27
CA GLN A 133 11.47 -1.80 -11.06
C GLN A 133 12.29 -0.87 -10.16
N ARG A 134 12.10 0.45 -10.29
CA ARG A 134 12.88 1.44 -9.52
C ARG A 134 12.31 1.69 -8.12
N LEU A 135 10.99 1.65 -7.99
CA LEU A 135 10.29 2.04 -6.74
C LEU A 135 9.94 0.85 -5.84
N ALA A 136 9.71 -0.35 -6.39
CA ALA A 136 9.30 -1.53 -5.62
C ALA A 136 10.45 -2.23 -4.87
N ASP A 137 11.70 -1.89 -5.19
CA ASP A 137 12.90 -2.52 -4.66
C ASP A 137 13.39 -1.94 -3.33
N ASP A 138 12.74 -0.86 -2.87
CA ASP A 138 13.18 -0.04 -1.75
C ASP A 138 12.32 -0.26 -0.50
N ASN A 139 12.98 -0.51 0.64
CA ASN A 139 12.35 -0.75 1.95
C ASN A 139 12.38 0.46 2.90
N HIS A 140 12.84 1.62 2.45
CA HIS A 140 12.83 2.85 3.24
C HIS A 140 11.43 3.14 3.78
N ALA A 141 11.35 3.51 5.07
CA ALA A 141 10.10 3.75 5.77
C ALA A 141 9.08 2.63 5.53
N GLU A 142 9.52 1.39 5.76
CA GLU A 142 8.72 0.16 5.62
C GLU A 142 8.10 0.01 4.22
N GLY A 143 8.83 0.44 3.19
CA GLY A 143 8.41 0.30 1.79
C GLY A 143 7.52 1.42 1.26
N LEU A 144 7.57 2.62 1.86
CA LEU A 144 6.69 3.75 1.51
C LEU A 144 6.70 4.10 0.02
N ARG A 145 7.84 4.03 -0.67
CA ARG A 145 7.92 4.24 -2.13
C ARG A 145 7.10 3.21 -2.92
N THR A 146 7.15 1.95 -2.48
CA THR A 146 6.36 0.86 -3.07
C THR A 146 4.88 1.08 -2.83
N ILE A 147 4.51 1.49 -1.61
CA ILE A 147 3.13 1.83 -1.25
C ILE A 147 2.63 2.97 -2.15
N LEU A 148 3.36 4.09 -2.21
CA LEU A 148 3.01 5.24 -3.07
C LEU A 148 2.81 4.81 -4.53
N TYR A 149 3.74 4.02 -5.07
CA TYR A 149 3.61 3.50 -6.44
C TYR A 149 2.36 2.64 -6.60
N GLY A 150 2.08 1.71 -5.68
CA GLY A 150 0.90 0.85 -5.73
C GLY A 150 -0.42 1.62 -5.64
N GLN A 151 -0.52 2.59 -4.73
CA GLN A 151 -1.72 3.42 -4.60
C GLN A 151 -1.90 4.32 -5.82
N TRP A 152 -0.82 4.94 -6.32
CA TRP A 152 -0.87 5.74 -7.54
C TRP A 152 -1.22 4.91 -8.77
N HIS A 153 -0.60 3.74 -8.95
CA HIS A 153 -0.84 2.85 -10.09
C HIS A 153 -2.33 2.56 -10.27
N ASP A 154 -3.01 2.23 -9.17
CA ASP A 154 -4.44 1.97 -9.19
C ASP A 154 -5.28 3.25 -9.36
N ALA A 155 -4.91 4.34 -8.67
CA ALA A 155 -5.56 5.64 -8.82
C ALA A 155 -5.41 6.20 -10.25
N ALA A 156 -4.36 5.80 -10.98
CA ALA A 156 -4.01 6.33 -12.28
C ALA A 156 -4.43 5.44 -13.47
N ALA A 157 -5.04 4.26 -13.24
CA ALA A 157 -5.29 3.24 -14.27
C ALA A 157 -5.97 3.77 -15.56
N ASN A 158 -6.85 4.76 -15.43
CA ASN A 158 -7.60 5.34 -16.56
C ASN A 158 -7.39 6.85 -16.74
N LEU A 159 -6.45 7.44 -16.01
CA LEU A 159 -6.22 8.89 -16.11
C LEU A 159 -5.72 9.27 -17.50
N PRO A 160 -6.11 10.46 -18.01
CA PRO A 160 -5.53 11.04 -19.21
C PRO A 160 -4.00 11.20 -19.09
N ALA A 161 -3.32 11.36 -20.23
CA ALA A 161 -1.86 11.41 -20.31
C ALA A 161 -1.25 12.41 -19.32
N ARG A 162 -1.71 13.68 -19.33
CA ARG A 162 -1.16 14.73 -18.47
C ARG A 162 -1.24 14.43 -16.96
N PRO A 163 -2.41 14.17 -16.34
CA PRO A 163 -2.48 13.83 -14.91
C PRO A 163 -1.74 12.52 -14.57
N PHE A 164 -1.70 11.55 -15.50
CA PHE A 164 -0.87 10.35 -15.33
C PHE A 164 0.62 10.71 -15.22
N SER A 165 1.16 11.43 -16.20
CA SER A 165 2.59 11.80 -16.25
C SER A 165 2.99 12.67 -15.07
N LEU A 166 2.13 13.60 -14.62
CA LEU A 166 2.39 14.42 -13.43
C LEU A 166 2.51 13.57 -12.16
N GLY A 167 1.67 12.55 -12.00
CA GLY A 167 1.80 11.61 -10.88
C GLY A 167 3.06 10.74 -10.97
N ALA A 168 3.42 10.28 -12.17
CA ALA A 168 4.67 9.55 -12.40
C ALA A 168 5.91 10.39 -12.06
N LEU A 169 5.90 11.67 -12.43
CA LEU A 169 6.95 12.63 -12.09
C LEU A 169 7.03 12.88 -10.58
N ALA A 170 5.88 13.00 -9.90
CA ALA A 170 5.85 13.18 -8.45
C ALA A 170 6.39 11.94 -7.71
N LEU A 171 6.11 10.72 -8.18
CA LEU A 171 6.71 9.49 -7.66
C LEU A 171 8.24 9.49 -7.77
N LEU A 172 8.75 9.88 -8.95
CA LEU A 172 10.19 9.95 -9.19
C LEU A 172 10.85 11.04 -8.35
N GLN A 173 10.18 12.19 -8.18
CA GLN A 173 10.64 13.24 -7.29
C GLN A 173 10.74 12.75 -5.84
N SER A 174 9.69 12.09 -5.32
CA SER A 174 9.73 11.48 -3.99
C SER A 174 10.84 10.44 -3.88
N HIS A 175 11.09 9.67 -4.95
CA HIS A 175 12.16 8.69 -4.99
C HIS A 175 13.54 9.33 -4.81
N TRP A 176 13.82 10.41 -5.56
CA TRP A 176 15.10 11.12 -5.51
C TRP A 176 15.32 11.92 -4.21
N GLN A 177 14.25 12.41 -3.59
CA GLN A 177 14.34 13.19 -2.34
C GLN A 177 14.52 12.34 -1.09
N LEU A 178 13.88 11.16 -1.05
CA LEU A 178 13.95 10.30 0.12
C LEU A 178 15.33 9.62 0.23
N PRO A 179 15.80 9.29 1.45
CA PRO A 179 16.99 8.47 1.63
C PRO A 179 16.86 7.12 0.93
N ALA A 180 17.94 6.57 0.39
CA ALA A 180 17.93 5.22 -0.15
C ALA A 180 17.60 4.20 0.95
N GLY A 181 16.77 3.20 0.63
CA GLY A 181 16.55 2.07 1.53
C GLY A 181 17.77 1.16 1.64
N VAL A 182 17.75 0.27 2.64
CA VAL A 182 18.77 -0.76 2.83
C VAL A 182 18.34 -2.02 2.09
N ALA A 183 18.91 -2.27 0.92
CA ALA A 183 18.74 -3.56 0.25
C ALA A 183 19.54 -4.64 0.99
N VAL A 184 18.84 -5.61 1.59
CA VAL A 184 19.49 -6.75 2.25
C VAL A 184 19.88 -7.76 1.19
N VAL A 185 21.17 -7.86 0.88
CA VAL A 185 21.72 -8.92 0.03
C VAL A 185 22.13 -10.08 0.92
N VAL A 186 21.36 -11.16 0.91
CA VAL A 186 21.77 -12.41 1.56
C VAL A 186 22.65 -13.19 0.58
N PRO A 187 23.93 -13.46 0.90
CA PRO A 187 24.76 -14.30 0.05
C PRO A 187 24.13 -15.69 -0.05
N GLU A 188 24.13 -16.29 -1.25
CA GLU A 188 23.58 -17.61 -1.57
C GLU A 188 24.37 -18.77 -0.91
N GLY A 189 24.87 -18.58 0.32
CA GLY A 189 25.35 -19.66 1.15
C GLY A 189 24.19 -20.62 1.40
N ARG A 190 24.35 -21.85 0.90
CA ARG A 190 23.38 -22.95 1.04
C ARG A 190 22.80 -22.93 2.45
N ALA A 191 21.48 -22.81 2.56
CA ALA A 191 20.80 -23.00 3.82
C ALA A 191 21.22 -24.37 4.37
N SER A 192 21.99 -24.37 5.47
CA SER A 192 22.21 -25.58 6.25
C SER A 192 20.83 -26.15 6.57
N ARG A 193 20.58 -27.41 6.21
CA ARG A 193 19.36 -28.13 6.60
C ARG A 193 19.46 -28.48 8.08
N GLU A 194 19.47 -27.47 8.93
CA GLU A 194 19.40 -27.64 10.37
C GLU A 194 17.94 -27.63 10.84
N GLN A 195 17.69 -28.35 11.93
CA GLN A 195 16.38 -28.51 12.61
C GLN A 195 15.74 -27.19 13.05
N ALA A 196 16.43 -26.06 12.93
CA ALA A 196 15.91 -24.72 13.23
C ALA A 196 14.79 -24.23 12.28
N THR A 197 14.41 -25.02 11.27
CA THR A 197 13.36 -24.66 10.29
C THR A 197 11.93 -25.03 10.72
N ASP A 198 11.75 -25.80 11.80
CA ASP A 198 10.43 -26.24 12.27
C ASP A 198 9.68 -25.18 13.08
N LYS A 199 10.38 -24.16 13.59
CA LYS A 199 9.76 -23.08 14.38
C LYS A 199 8.89 -22.19 13.47
N PRO A 200 7.59 -21.97 13.80
CA PRO A 200 6.75 -21.08 13.02
C PRO A 200 7.26 -19.62 13.06
N LEU A 201 7.09 -18.89 11.95
CA LEU A 201 7.58 -17.50 11.80
C LEU A 201 7.13 -16.58 12.94
N LEU A 202 5.85 -16.65 13.34
CA LEU A 202 5.30 -15.83 14.42
C LEU A 202 6.01 -16.09 15.75
N HIS A 203 6.28 -17.36 16.08
CA HIS A 203 7.01 -17.73 17.30
C HIS A 203 8.48 -17.28 17.24
N ALA A 204 9.13 -17.45 16.09
CA ALA A 204 10.49 -16.98 15.90
C ALA A 204 10.59 -15.45 16.11
N LEU A 205 9.65 -14.68 15.57
CA LEU A 205 9.60 -13.24 15.79
C LEU A 205 9.29 -12.87 17.25
N ARG A 206 8.32 -13.53 17.89
CA ARG A 206 7.97 -13.24 19.29
C ARG A 206 9.14 -13.50 20.24
N GLU A 207 9.95 -14.52 19.98
CA GLU A 207 11.12 -14.87 20.80
C GLU A 207 12.40 -14.15 20.40
N ARG A 208 12.36 -13.25 19.40
CA ARG A 208 13.54 -12.60 18.80
C ARG A 208 14.59 -13.60 18.29
N ASP A 209 14.14 -14.74 17.79
CA ASP A 209 14.98 -15.81 17.27
C ASP A 209 15.30 -15.58 15.79
N LEU A 210 16.31 -14.74 15.54
CA LEU A 210 16.77 -14.41 14.18
C LEU A 210 17.21 -15.66 13.39
N PRO A 211 17.99 -16.61 13.96
CA PRO A 211 18.38 -17.83 13.24
C PRO A 211 17.18 -18.64 12.74
N ALA A 212 16.18 -18.92 13.59
CA ALA A 212 15.01 -19.68 13.18
C ALA A 212 14.18 -18.92 12.14
N PHE A 213 13.97 -17.62 12.34
CA PHE A 213 13.23 -16.77 11.40
C PHE A 213 13.88 -16.77 10.02
N MET A 214 15.19 -16.46 9.94
CA MET A 214 15.90 -16.41 8.66
C MET A 214 16.08 -17.80 8.04
N GLY A 215 16.22 -18.85 8.85
CA GLY A 215 16.22 -20.24 8.38
C GLY A 215 14.94 -20.57 7.61
N ARG A 216 13.79 -20.21 8.16
CA ARG A 216 12.48 -20.41 7.52
C ARG A 216 12.31 -19.57 6.26
N ILE A 217 12.71 -18.28 6.28
CA ILE A 217 12.63 -17.41 5.09
C ILE A 217 13.53 -17.93 3.96
N ARG A 218 14.75 -18.39 4.26
CA ARG A 218 15.65 -18.99 3.26
C ARG A 218 15.09 -20.28 2.67
N ALA A 219 14.46 -21.12 3.50
CA ALA A 219 13.81 -22.35 3.02
C ALA A 219 12.68 -22.07 2.02
N LEU A 220 12.04 -20.90 2.11
CA LEU A 220 11.00 -20.45 1.18
C LEU A 220 11.56 -19.59 0.02
N GLY A 221 12.87 -19.39 -0.07
CA GLY A 221 13.49 -18.47 -1.04
C GLY A 221 13.28 -18.88 -2.50
N ASP A 222 12.98 -20.15 -2.77
CA ASP A 222 12.62 -20.63 -4.11
C ASP A 222 11.17 -20.30 -4.49
N GLN A 223 10.33 -19.91 -3.53
CA GLN A 223 8.92 -19.52 -3.69
C GLN A 223 8.67 -18.15 -3.03
N PRO A 224 9.25 -17.05 -3.56
CA PRO A 224 9.26 -15.77 -2.85
C PRO A 224 7.88 -15.17 -2.64
N LEU A 225 6.91 -15.44 -3.51
CA LEU A 225 5.53 -14.95 -3.33
C LEU A 225 4.82 -15.66 -2.19
N ASP A 226 5.01 -16.96 -2.06
CA ASP A 226 4.45 -17.72 -0.94
C ASP A 226 5.12 -17.32 0.38
N ALA A 227 6.42 -17.02 0.34
CA ALA A 227 7.12 -16.45 1.48
C ALA A 227 6.56 -15.06 1.88
N ILE A 228 6.29 -14.17 0.91
CA ILE A 228 5.65 -12.87 1.17
C ILE A 228 4.23 -13.06 1.72
N ARG A 229 3.44 -14.02 1.21
CA ARG A 229 2.12 -14.36 1.79
C ARG A 229 2.23 -14.82 3.23
N GLN A 230 3.23 -15.65 3.55
CA GLN A 230 3.48 -16.08 4.93
C GLN A 230 3.91 -14.92 5.84
N LEU A 231 4.77 -14.01 5.35
CA LEU A 231 5.11 -12.78 6.07
C LEU A 231 3.87 -11.91 6.31
N PHE A 232 3.03 -11.74 5.29
CA PHE A 232 1.81 -10.95 5.39
C PHE A 232 0.83 -11.53 6.42
N LEU A 233 0.64 -12.86 6.41
CA LEU A 233 -0.13 -13.56 7.44
C LEU A 233 0.50 -13.41 8.83
N THR A 234 1.82 -13.51 8.93
CA THR A 234 2.55 -13.38 10.21
C THR A 234 2.40 -11.98 10.79
N VAL A 235 2.54 -10.94 9.96
CA VAL A 235 2.33 -9.53 10.34
C VAL A 235 0.87 -9.30 10.74
N THR A 236 -0.08 -9.91 10.04
CA THR A 236 -1.51 -9.85 10.38
C THR A 236 -1.77 -10.38 11.79
N LEU A 237 -1.24 -11.58 12.11
CA LEU A 237 -1.37 -12.18 13.44
C LEU A 237 -0.64 -11.37 14.50
N MET A 238 0.53 -10.82 14.18
CA MET A 238 1.29 -9.94 15.07
C MET A 238 0.46 -8.69 15.43
N ILE A 239 -0.20 -8.05 14.47
CA ILE A 239 -1.09 -6.91 14.73
C ILE A 239 -2.24 -7.32 15.67
N ILE A 240 -2.91 -8.44 15.37
CA ILE A 240 -4.03 -8.94 16.18
C ILE A 240 -3.61 -9.20 17.63
N GLU A 241 -2.37 -9.66 17.85
CA GLU A 241 -1.82 -9.87 19.20
C GLU A 241 -1.33 -8.59 19.91
N GLY A 242 -1.45 -7.42 19.29
CA GLY A 242 -1.00 -6.15 19.85
C GLY A 242 0.47 -5.82 19.59
N GLY A 243 1.06 -6.37 18.53
CA GLY A 243 2.36 -5.92 18.03
C GLY A 243 2.30 -4.46 17.53
N GLY A 244 3.46 -3.81 17.45
CA GLY A 244 3.59 -2.43 16.94
C GLY A 244 3.87 -1.36 18.00
N GLY A 245 3.59 -1.64 19.28
CA GLY A 245 3.88 -0.71 20.37
C GLY A 245 2.96 0.52 20.38
N THR A 246 3.46 1.67 20.83
CA THR A 246 2.65 2.91 21.00
C THR A 246 2.39 3.65 19.70
N ASP A 247 3.24 3.47 18.69
CA ASP A 247 3.06 4.07 17.36
C ASP A 247 2.75 2.96 16.35
N PRO A 248 1.49 2.83 15.89
CA PRO A 248 1.10 1.78 14.97
C PRO A 248 1.56 2.03 13.52
N LEU A 249 1.98 3.25 13.17
CA LEU A 249 2.17 3.63 11.77
C LEU A 249 3.25 2.82 11.03
N PRO A 250 4.43 2.55 11.60
CA PRO A 250 5.43 1.70 10.94
C PRO A 250 4.89 0.29 10.66
N LEU A 251 4.10 -0.27 11.58
CA LEU A 251 3.50 -1.58 11.41
C LEU A 251 2.38 -1.58 10.35
N ILE A 252 1.58 -0.51 10.31
CA ILE A 252 0.60 -0.28 9.24
C ILE A 252 1.30 -0.25 7.89
N ARG A 253 2.40 0.50 7.76
CA ARG A 253 3.18 0.56 6.51
C ARG A 253 3.70 -0.81 6.11
N LEU A 254 4.27 -1.57 7.04
CA LEU A 254 4.73 -2.93 6.74
C LEU A 254 3.59 -3.83 6.21
N TYR A 255 2.42 -3.79 6.85
CA TYR A 255 1.24 -4.54 6.40
C TYR A 255 0.79 -4.11 4.99
N VAL A 256 0.66 -2.80 4.77
CA VAL A 256 0.27 -2.23 3.46
C VAL A 256 1.31 -2.55 2.38
N TRP A 257 2.60 -2.49 2.72
CA TRP A 257 3.69 -2.80 1.81
C TRP A 257 3.64 -4.25 1.37
N LEU A 258 3.50 -5.21 2.30
CA LEU A 258 3.36 -6.62 1.97
C LEU A 258 2.14 -6.89 1.08
N GLY A 259 1.00 -6.27 1.38
CA GLY A 259 -0.19 -6.35 0.52
C GLY A 259 0.04 -5.75 -0.87
N THR A 260 0.74 -4.61 -0.94
CA THR A 260 1.10 -3.96 -2.21
C THR A 260 2.03 -4.84 -3.03
N LEU A 261 3.04 -5.45 -2.40
CA LEU A 261 3.95 -6.36 -3.07
C LEU A 261 3.18 -7.51 -3.72
N LEU A 262 2.26 -8.15 -3.00
CA LEU A 262 1.43 -9.25 -3.53
C LEU A 262 0.53 -8.84 -4.70
N ALA A 263 0.14 -7.56 -4.78
CA ALA A 263 -0.69 -7.03 -5.86
C ALA A 263 0.11 -6.65 -7.11
N LEU A 264 1.41 -6.39 -6.98
CA LEU A 264 2.26 -5.94 -8.07
C LEU A 264 2.76 -7.11 -8.94
N PRO A 265 2.96 -6.90 -10.26
CA PRO A 265 3.44 -7.94 -11.15
C PRO A 265 4.92 -8.27 -10.88
N HIS A 266 5.22 -9.52 -10.50
CA HIS A 266 6.58 -9.99 -10.27
C HIS A 266 7.16 -10.68 -11.51
N ARG A 267 8.00 -9.95 -12.27
CA ARG A 267 8.52 -10.43 -13.56
C ARG A 267 9.83 -11.20 -13.48
N SER A 268 10.52 -11.19 -12.33
CA SER A 268 11.75 -11.97 -12.15
C SER A 268 11.85 -12.56 -10.75
N LEU A 269 12.32 -13.81 -10.68
CA LEU A 269 12.55 -14.52 -9.43
C LEU A 269 13.62 -13.80 -8.57
N ARG A 270 14.67 -13.28 -9.23
CA ARG A 270 15.75 -12.55 -8.56
C ARG A 270 15.24 -11.29 -7.85
N GLN A 271 14.40 -10.50 -8.51
CA GLN A 271 13.81 -9.30 -7.91
C GLN A 271 12.87 -9.67 -6.77
N ALA A 272 12.00 -10.67 -6.98
CA ALA A 272 11.09 -11.15 -5.93
C ALA A 272 11.84 -11.64 -4.68
N ARG A 273 12.99 -12.32 -4.84
CA ARG A 273 13.87 -12.72 -3.72
C ARG A 273 14.47 -11.53 -2.98
N LYS A 274 14.99 -10.53 -3.71
CA LYS A 274 15.56 -9.32 -3.11
C LYS A 274 14.52 -8.62 -2.24
N VAL A 275 13.32 -8.42 -2.78
CA VAL A 275 12.19 -7.82 -2.07
C VAL A 275 11.78 -8.66 -0.85
N LEU A 276 11.70 -9.99 -0.99
CA LEU A 276 11.41 -10.89 0.12
C LEU A 276 12.36 -10.68 1.30
N PHE A 277 13.68 -10.66 1.05
CA PHE A 277 14.65 -10.52 2.13
C PHE A 277 14.62 -9.14 2.78
N SER A 278 14.39 -8.08 1.99
CA SER A 278 14.14 -6.75 2.53
C SER A 278 12.90 -6.72 3.43
N ALA A 279 11.78 -7.30 2.97
CA ALA A 279 10.54 -7.38 3.73
C ALA A 279 10.69 -8.24 5.01
N ALA A 280 11.43 -9.34 4.93
CA ALA A 280 11.73 -10.19 6.07
C ALA A 280 12.56 -9.45 7.13
N ALA A 281 13.60 -8.72 6.71
CA ALA A 281 14.42 -7.91 7.61
C ALA A 281 13.60 -6.81 8.30
N THR A 282 12.77 -6.08 7.54
CA THR A 282 11.86 -5.08 8.10
C THR A 282 10.86 -5.72 9.08
N THR A 283 10.32 -6.90 8.76
CA THR A 283 9.41 -7.64 9.65
C THR A 283 10.10 -8.02 10.96
N PHE A 284 11.35 -8.49 10.89
CA PHE A 284 12.13 -8.83 12.10
C PHE A 284 12.42 -7.61 12.99
N GLY A 285 12.41 -6.39 12.43
CA GLY A 285 12.49 -5.16 13.22
C GLY A 285 11.40 -5.02 14.29
N PHE A 286 10.26 -5.70 14.12
CA PHE A 286 9.15 -5.72 15.08
C PHE A 286 9.20 -6.90 16.08
N ALA A 287 10.29 -7.68 16.08
CA ALA A 287 10.42 -8.88 16.91
C ALA A 287 10.43 -8.59 18.42
N GLY A 288 9.86 -9.52 19.19
CA GLY A 288 9.84 -9.47 20.66
C GLY A 288 8.77 -8.58 21.27
N TRP A 289 7.63 -8.42 20.58
CA TRP A 289 6.44 -7.87 21.24
C TRP A 289 5.93 -8.88 22.27
N GLN A 290 5.23 -8.35 23.27
CA GLN A 290 4.43 -9.17 24.17
C GLN A 290 2.99 -9.14 23.69
N ARG A 291 2.35 -10.30 23.71
CA ARG A 291 0.93 -10.39 23.39
C ARG A 291 0.14 -9.60 24.45
N GLN A 292 -0.75 -8.75 24.00
CA GLN A 292 -1.65 -8.01 24.89
C GLN A 292 -2.86 -8.90 25.26
N GLU A 293 -3.22 -8.92 26.54
CA GLU A 293 -4.28 -9.78 27.09
C GLU A 293 -5.69 -9.16 26.97
N ASP A 294 -5.77 -7.91 26.55
CA ASP A 294 -7.01 -7.18 26.29
C ASP A 294 -7.76 -7.68 25.04
N TRP A 295 -7.11 -8.52 24.21
CA TRP A 295 -7.67 -9.06 22.98
C TRP A 295 -7.87 -10.59 23.03
N PRO A 296 -8.96 -11.13 22.42
CA PRO A 296 -9.16 -12.57 22.31
C PRO A 296 -8.00 -13.29 21.63
N ASP A 297 -7.74 -14.53 22.06
CA ASP A 297 -6.80 -15.40 21.35
C ASP A 297 -7.35 -15.88 20.00
N PHE A 298 -6.47 -16.42 19.17
CA PHE A 298 -6.84 -16.97 17.88
C PHE A 298 -7.92 -18.05 17.99
N SER A 299 -7.86 -18.93 19.01
CA SER A 299 -8.88 -19.96 19.23
C SER A 299 -10.27 -19.37 19.49
N THR A 300 -10.34 -18.27 20.25
CA THR A 300 -11.58 -17.56 20.56
C THR A 300 -12.12 -16.86 19.32
N LEU A 301 -11.27 -16.19 18.55
CA LEU A 301 -11.63 -15.57 17.28
C LEU A 301 -12.16 -16.62 16.28
N ALA A 302 -11.46 -17.74 16.14
CA ALA A 302 -11.86 -18.82 15.25
C ALA A 302 -13.19 -19.48 15.69
N ALA A 303 -13.34 -19.76 17.00
CA ALA A 303 -14.57 -20.32 17.54
C ALA A 303 -15.77 -19.40 17.36
N TYR A 304 -15.60 -18.09 17.53
CA TYR A 304 -16.65 -17.11 17.27
C TYR A 304 -17.03 -17.08 15.79
N ARG A 305 -16.05 -17.04 14.89
CA ARG A 305 -16.27 -17.00 13.43
C ARG A 305 -17.21 -18.13 12.96
N GLU A 306 -17.00 -19.35 13.44
CA GLU A 306 -17.80 -20.53 13.02
C GLU A 306 -19.29 -20.42 13.40
N ARG A 307 -19.63 -19.61 14.40
CA ARG A 307 -21.01 -19.42 14.88
C ARG A 307 -21.55 -18.01 14.67
N ALA A 308 -20.72 -17.09 14.16
CA ALA A 308 -21.01 -15.66 14.11
C ALA A 308 -22.32 -15.34 13.36
N ALA A 309 -22.62 -16.02 12.25
CA ALA A 309 -23.86 -15.81 11.49
C ALA A 309 -25.14 -16.21 12.26
N THR A 310 -25.01 -16.96 13.36
CA THR A 310 -26.13 -17.41 14.21
C THR A 310 -26.21 -16.69 15.54
N GLU A 311 -25.21 -15.86 15.86
CA GLU A 311 -25.22 -15.04 17.07
C GLU A 311 -26.02 -13.74 16.87
N PRO A 312 -26.50 -13.09 17.95
CA PRO A 312 -27.07 -11.75 17.87
C PRO A 312 -26.09 -10.76 17.24
N VAL A 313 -26.63 -9.77 16.53
CA VAL A 313 -25.81 -8.70 15.93
C VAL A 313 -24.96 -8.04 17.02
N PRO A 314 -23.63 -8.10 16.93
CA PRO A 314 -22.75 -7.55 17.95
C PRO A 314 -22.74 -6.01 17.93
N ALA A 315 -22.21 -5.42 18.99
CA ALA A 315 -22.00 -3.97 19.04
C ALA A 315 -21.08 -3.52 17.88
N PRO A 316 -21.35 -2.33 17.29
CA PRO A 316 -20.52 -1.79 16.22
C PRO A 316 -19.08 -1.58 16.71
N TRP A 317 -18.12 -1.66 15.78
CA TRP A 317 -16.69 -1.40 16.01
C TRP A 317 -15.94 -2.41 16.89
N SER A 318 -16.60 -3.49 17.30
CA SER A 318 -15.96 -4.61 18.00
C SER A 318 -15.31 -5.60 17.04
N TRP A 319 -14.37 -6.42 17.51
CA TRP A 319 -13.84 -7.54 16.72
C TRP A 319 -14.93 -8.54 16.31
N GLN A 320 -15.96 -8.71 17.15
CA GLN A 320 -17.13 -9.52 16.83
C GLN A 320 -17.84 -8.97 15.59
N SER A 321 -17.97 -7.65 15.46
CA SER A 321 -18.64 -7.01 14.31
C SER A 321 -17.95 -7.33 12.97
N ALA A 322 -16.62 -7.37 12.95
CA ALA A 322 -15.85 -7.73 11.77
C ALA A 322 -16.09 -9.19 11.37
N LEU A 323 -16.09 -10.11 12.34
CA LEU A 323 -16.33 -11.54 12.09
C LEU A 323 -17.78 -11.84 11.73
N TYR A 324 -18.73 -11.16 12.38
CA TYR A 324 -20.15 -11.23 12.05
C TYR A 324 -20.39 -10.77 10.62
N ALA A 325 -19.84 -9.62 10.21
CA ALA A 325 -20.01 -9.11 8.86
C ALA A 325 -19.45 -10.07 7.79
N ALA A 326 -18.30 -10.70 8.08
CA ALA A 326 -17.72 -11.71 7.20
C ALA A 326 -18.58 -12.99 7.10
N ALA A 327 -19.21 -13.41 8.20
CA ALA A 327 -20.02 -14.63 8.25
C ALA A 327 -21.45 -14.44 7.70
N ALA A 328 -22.03 -13.24 7.86
CA ALA A 328 -23.40 -12.91 7.46
C ALA A 328 -23.51 -12.27 6.06
N ASP A 329 -22.42 -12.29 5.27
CA ASP A 329 -22.32 -11.64 3.95
C ASP A 329 -22.65 -10.13 3.97
N ALA A 330 -22.40 -9.48 5.12
CA ALA A 330 -22.61 -8.04 5.33
C ALA A 330 -21.30 -7.23 5.20
N GLY A 331 -20.24 -7.85 4.65
CA GLY A 331 -18.91 -7.27 4.49
C GLY A 331 -18.89 -5.89 3.81
N PRO A 332 -19.58 -5.68 2.67
CA PRO A 332 -19.60 -4.37 2.00
C PRO A 332 -20.15 -3.25 2.90
N GLN A 333 -21.23 -3.51 3.62
CA GLN A 333 -21.82 -2.53 4.53
C GLN A 333 -20.91 -2.25 5.73
N TRP A 334 -20.26 -3.28 6.28
CA TRP A 334 -19.31 -3.11 7.37
C TRP A 334 -18.10 -2.26 6.96
N TRP A 335 -17.53 -2.48 5.77
CA TRP A 335 -16.44 -1.66 5.25
C TRP A 335 -16.82 -0.18 5.10
N LEU A 336 -18.07 0.10 4.73
CA LEU A 336 -18.61 1.47 4.70
C LEU A 336 -18.68 2.09 6.10
N GLN A 337 -19.16 1.35 7.11
CA GLN A 337 -19.19 1.83 8.50
C GLN A 337 -17.78 2.12 9.04
N VAL A 338 -16.79 1.29 8.67
CA VAL A 338 -15.39 1.52 9.01
C VAL A 338 -14.88 2.80 8.35
N ALA A 339 -15.21 3.03 7.07
CA ALA A 339 -14.86 4.26 6.36
C ALA A 339 -15.49 5.51 7.00
N GLU A 340 -16.78 5.47 7.35
CA GLU A 340 -17.47 6.53 8.10
C GLU A 340 -16.77 6.84 9.42
N ARG A 341 -16.36 5.79 10.15
CA ARG A 341 -15.64 5.94 11.42
C ARG A 341 -14.26 6.56 11.24
N GLY A 342 -13.50 6.14 10.23
CA GLY A 342 -12.20 6.74 9.89
C GLY A 342 -12.32 8.23 9.57
N VAL A 343 -13.35 8.62 8.82
CA VAL A 343 -13.65 10.04 8.55
C VAL A 343 -13.99 10.80 9.83
N ALA A 344 -14.84 10.23 10.69
CA ALA A 344 -15.21 10.84 11.97
C ALA A 344 -14.02 11.02 12.93
N GLN A 345 -13.00 10.17 12.82
CA GLN A 345 -11.74 10.26 13.57
C GLN A 345 -10.72 11.23 12.93
N GLY A 346 -11.07 11.92 11.84
CA GLY A 346 -10.18 12.87 11.18
C GLY A 346 -9.20 12.23 10.19
N CYS A 347 -9.50 11.04 9.67
CA CYS A 347 -8.67 10.29 8.72
C CYS A 347 -7.21 10.14 9.17
N PRO A 348 -6.96 9.42 10.28
CA PRO A 348 -5.60 9.27 10.80
C PRO A 348 -4.65 8.68 9.75
N ALA A 349 -3.37 9.08 9.81
CA ALA A 349 -2.37 8.64 8.85
C ALA A 349 -2.26 7.11 8.80
N GLY A 350 -2.18 6.56 7.59
CA GLY A 350 -2.19 5.13 7.29
C GLY A 350 -3.60 4.54 7.09
N PHE A 351 -4.68 5.24 7.48
CA PHE A 351 -6.01 4.65 7.53
C PHE A 351 -6.52 4.17 6.17
N TRP A 352 -6.54 5.03 5.15
CA TRP A 352 -7.10 4.67 3.85
C TRP A 352 -6.28 3.60 3.14
N SER A 353 -4.95 3.70 3.25
CA SER A 353 -4.06 2.67 2.73
C SER A 353 -4.32 1.31 3.41
N LEU A 354 -4.50 1.30 4.74
CA LEU A 354 -4.80 0.10 5.51
C LEU A 354 -6.18 -0.47 5.15
N TRP A 355 -7.22 0.37 5.18
CA TRP A 355 -8.61 0.01 4.88
C TRP A 355 -8.71 -0.71 3.53
N ARG A 356 -8.14 -0.09 2.49
CA ARG A 356 -8.08 -0.63 1.13
C ARG A 356 -7.33 -1.95 1.06
N THR A 357 -6.16 -2.01 1.69
CA THR A 357 -5.33 -3.22 1.69
C THR A 357 -6.04 -4.37 2.40
N ALA A 358 -6.64 -4.12 3.56
CA ALA A 358 -7.35 -5.13 4.34
C ALA A 358 -8.61 -5.62 3.64
N GLN A 359 -9.34 -4.76 2.93
CA GLN A 359 -10.48 -5.14 2.11
C GLN A 359 -10.08 -6.11 0.99
N ARG A 360 -8.94 -5.88 0.34
CA ARG A 360 -8.42 -6.71 -0.77
C ARG A 360 -7.62 -7.93 -0.32
N ALA A 361 -7.13 -7.94 0.93
CA ALA A 361 -6.17 -8.91 1.43
C ALA A 361 -6.61 -10.37 1.23
N GLY A 362 -7.90 -10.68 1.40
CA GLY A 362 -8.41 -12.03 1.18
C GLY A 362 -8.22 -12.55 -0.26
N SER A 363 -8.26 -11.66 -1.25
CA SER A 363 -7.96 -12.02 -2.65
C SER A 363 -6.46 -12.19 -2.93
N LEU A 364 -5.60 -11.52 -2.15
CA LEU A 364 -4.14 -11.53 -2.31
C LEU A 364 -3.49 -12.76 -1.66
N THR A 365 -3.99 -13.14 -0.47
CA THR A 365 -3.48 -14.30 0.28
C THR A 365 -4.11 -15.60 -0.19
N GLY A 366 -5.43 -15.58 -0.43
CA GLY A 366 -6.20 -16.80 -0.59
C GLY A 366 -6.18 -17.68 0.67
N GLY A 367 -7.01 -18.73 0.67
CA GLY A 367 -6.95 -19.77 1.68
C GLY A 367 -7.74 -19.51 2.98
N PRO A 368 -7.63 -20.42 3.95
CA PRO A 368 -8.59 -20.56 5.05
C PRO A 368 -8.53 -19.45 6.10
N LEU A 369 -7.50 -18.60 6.07
CA LEU A 369 -7.28 -17.52 7.04
C LEU A 369 -7.62 -16.12 6.50
N ALA A 370 -8.14 -15.99 5.29
CA ALA A 370 -8.49 -14.69 4.71
C ALA A 370 -9.43 -13.82 5.58
N TRP A 371 -10.23 -14.46 6.43
CA TRP A 371 -11.20 -13.82 7.33
C TRP A 371 -10.58 -12.99 8.46
N ILE A 372 -9.28 -13.12 8.75
CA ILE A 372 -8.64 -12.38 9.84
C ILE A 372 -8.25 -10.94 9.44
N HIS A 373 -8.15 -10.64 8.14
CA HIS A 373 -7.68 -9.33 7.67
C HIS A 373 -8.57 -8.15 8.10
N PRO A 374 -9.91 -8.26 8.16
CA PRO A 374 -10.77 -7.23 8.76
C PRO A 374 -10.41 -6.88 10.22
N LEU A 375 -9.88 -7.84 11.00
CA LEU A 375 -9.50 -7.62 12.39
C LEU A 375 -8.32 -6.65 12.53
N VAL A 376 -7.48 -6.53 11.50
CA VAL A 376 -6.33 -5.60 11.49
C VAL A 376 -6.79 -4.16 11.64
N VAL A 377 -7.81 -3.77 10.87
CA VAL A 377 -8.35 -2.40 10.93
C VAL A 377 -9.05 -2.17 12.27
N THR A 378 -9.73 -3.19 12.78
CA THR A 378 -10.39 -3.11 14.08
C THR A 378 -9.36 -2.86 15.19
N ARG A 379 -8.31 -3.68 15.23
CA ARG A 379 -7.27 -3.63 16.27
C ARG A 379 -6.43 -2.35 16.26
N LEU A 380 -6.31 -1.68 15.12
CA LEU A 380 -5.46 -0.48 15.01
C LEU A 380 -6.23 0.84 15.10
N TYR A 381 -7.55 0.85 14.86
CA TYR A 381 -8.33 2.09 14.77
C TYR A 381 -9.70 2.09 15.47
N LEU A 382 -10.26 0.93 15.82
CA LEU A 382 -11.66 0.83 16.26
C LEU A 382 -11.83 0.34 17.69
N ASP A 383 -10.83 -0.34 18.23
CA ASP A 383 -10.73 -0.83 19.61
C ASP A 383 -9.42 -0.29 20.21
#